data_AF-A0A842ZYF3-F1
#
_entry.id   AF-A0A842ZYF3-F1
#
_cell.length_a   1.000
_cell.length_b   1.000
_cell.length_c   1.000
_cell.angle_alpha   90.00
_cell.angle_beta   90.00
_cell.angle_gamma   90.00
#
_symmetry.space_group_name_H-M   'P 1'
#
loop_
_entity.id
_entity.type
_entity.pdbx_description
1 polymer ?
#
loop_
_entity_poly.entity_id
_entity_poly.type
_entity_poly.pdbx_seq_one_letter_code
_entity_poly.pdbx_strand_id
1 'polypeptide(L)'
;MRFNRSNWVRFFDGHHKSTTIRLKPQRIGKHNAWAGSYMKPEMLGTFEVYDVTSKSFGSLDFWDAINDGFRELHELKEELKRLTPGIIDDTTMFINWVQNAKNAEGQGNER
;
A
#
# COMPACT_ATOMS: atom_id res chain seq x y z
N MET A 1 1.12 1.72 10.17
CA MET A 1 1.79 1.03 9.05
C MET A 1 3.06 1.76 8.62
N ARG A 2 4.13 1.04 8.28
CA ARG A 2 5.38 1.62 7.80
C ARG A 2 5.43 1.69 6.27
N PHE A 3 5.90 2.81 5.75
CA PHE A 3 6.15 3.05 4.33
C PHE A 3 7.58 3.57 4.14
N ASN A 4 8.19 3.26 2.99
CA ASN A 4 9.31 4.06 2.52
C ASN A 4 8.74 5.39 1.95
N ARG A 5 9.53 6.48 2.00
CA ARG A 5 9.04 7.79 1.56
C ARG A 5 8.65 7.80 0.07
N SER A 6 9.36 7.07 -0.79
CA SER A 6 9.05 6.98 -2.22
C SER A 6 7.65 6.40 -2.48
N ASN A 7 7.30 5.29 -1.82
CA ASN A 7 5.98 4.66 -1.91
C ASN A 7 4.89 5.51 -1.25
N TRP A 8 5.24 6.29 -0.22
CA TRP A 8 4.33 7.28 0.34
C TRP A 8 4.00 8.40 -0.66
N VAL A 9 5.01 8.97 -1.32
CA VAL A 9 4.82 10.04 -2.31
C VAL A 9 3.93 9.60 -3.46
N ARG A 10 4.01 8.33 -3.89
CA ARG A 10 3.12 7.76 -4.92
C ARG A 10 1.62 7.81 -4.57
N PHE A 11 1.22 7.99 -3.31
CA PHE A 11 -0.19 8.25 -2.97
C PHE A 11 -0.68 9.64 -3.39
N PHE A 12 0.23 10.61 -3.54
CA PHE A 12 -0.12 12.02 -3.68
C PHE A 12 0.33 12.62 -5.01
N ASP A 13 1.39 12.06 -5.61
CA ASP A 13 2.07 12.65 -6.79
C ASP A 13 1.40 12.28 -8.13
N GLY A 14 0.07 12.16 -8.16
CA GLY A 14 -0.70 11.87 -9.38
C GLY A 14 -0.70 10.39 -9.84
N HIS A 15 -0.08 9.49 -9.08
CA HIS A 15 -0.02 8.06 -9.40
C HIS A 15 -1.29 7.25 -9.01
N HIS A 16 -2.33 7.90 -8.46
CA HIS A 16 -3.64 7.30 -8.12
C HIS A 16 -3.55 5.97 -7.36
N LYS A 17 -2.52 5.81 -6.53
CA LYS A 17 -2.30 4.60 -5.75
C LYS A 17 -3.50 4.33 -4.84
N SER A 18 -4.12 3.17 -5.02
CA SER A 18 -5.33 2.72 -4.34
C SER A 18 -5.09 1.48 -3.48
N THR A 19 -3.91 0.86 -3.58
CA THR A 19 -3.55 -0.34 -2.80
C THR A 19 -2.18 -0.24 -2.15
N THR A 20 -1.95 -1.08 -1.13
CA THR A 20 -0.62 -1.44 -0.63
C THR A 20 -0.51 -2.96 -0.48
N ILE A 21 0.47 -3.57 -1.16
CA ILE A 21 0.66 -5.02 -1.15
C ILE A 21 1.66 -5.45 -0.07
N ARG A 22 1.31 -6.44 0.77
CA ARG A 22 2.09 -6.85 1.95
C ARG A 22 1.99 -8.35 2.23
N LEU A 23 2.93 -8.91 2.98
CA LEU A 23 2.86 -10.31 3.47
C LEU A 23 1.83 -10.55 4.58
N LYS A 24 1.40 -9.50 5.27
CA LYS A 24 0.45 -9.61 6.38
C LYS A 24 -0.77 -8.75 6.07
N PRO A 25 -1.99 -9.29 6.26
CA PRO A 25 -3.20 -8.51 6.08
C PRO A 25 -3.22 -7.38 7.10
N GLN A 26 -3.84 -6.27 6.72
CA GLN A 26 -4.07 -5.15 7.60
C GLN A 26 -5.50 -5.21 8.11
N ARG A 27 -5.72 -4.70 9.32
CA ARG A 27 -7.09 -4.58 9.82
C ARG A 27 -7.81 -3.48 9.02
N ILE A 28 -9.07 -3.68 8.67
CA ILE A 28 -9.92 -2.62 8.10
C ILE A 28 -10.06 -1.48 9.14
N GLY A 29 -9.97 -0.23 8.68
CA GLY A 29 -10.10 0.98 9.49
C GLY A 29 -8.95 1.97 9.29
N LYS A 30 -8.87 2.97 10.18
CA LYS A 30 -7.86 4.04 10.14
C LYS A 30 -6.50 3.57 10.63
N HIS A 31 -5.45 3.97 9.93
CA HIS A 31 -4.05 3.67 10.25
C HIS A 31 -3.15 4.88 10.03
N ASN A 32 -2.20 5.07 10.94
CA ASN A 32 -1.15 6.05 10.75
C ASN A 32 -0.05 5.49 9.83
N ALA A 33 0.35 6.26 8.82
CA ALA A 33 1.50 6.01 7.98
C ALA A 33 2.75 6.61 8.61
N TRP A 34 3.79 5.79 8.74
CA TRP A 34 5.06 6.17 9.34
C TRP A 34 6.23 5.88 8.39
N ALA A 35 7.21 6.77 8.33
CA ALA A 35 8.52 6.57 7.71
C ALA A 35 9.63 6.56 8.78
N GLY A 36 10.86 6.25 8.36
CA GLY A 36 12.03 6.22 9.24
C GLY A 36 12.12 4.95 10.08
N SER A 37 13.03 4.96 11.06
CA SER A 37 13.28 3.82 11.94
C SER A 37 12.27 3.76 13.10
N TYR A 38 12.31 2.68 13.88
CA TYR A 38 11.57 2.58 15.14
C TYR A 38 12.04 3.57 16.21
N MET A 39 13.33 3.91 16.21
CA MET A 39 13.91 4.85 17.17
C MET A 39 13.69 6.32 16.78
N LYS A 40 13.44 6.59 15.49
CA LYS A 40 13.12 7.92 14.96
C LYS A 40 11.97 7.82 13.95
N PRO A 41 10.73 7.57 14.41
CA PRO A 41 9.58 7.50 13.54
C PRO A 41 9.20 8.91 13.06
N GLU A 42 8.81 9.00 11.80
CA GLU A 42 8.21 10.20 11.21
C GLU A 42 6.78 9.89 10.78
N MET A 43 5.81 10.65 11.28
CA MET A 43 4.42 10.49 10.84
C MET A 43 4.25 11.15 9.47
N LEU A 44 3.84 10.37 8.48
CA LEU A 44 3.61 10.86 7.13
C LEU A 44 2.16 11.32 6.92
N GLY A 45 1.21 10.66 7.60
CA GLY A 45 -0.21 10.96 7.50
C GLY A 45 -1.07 9.80 7.99
N THR A 46 -2.34 9.81 7.60
CA THR A 46 -3.32 8.78 7.96
C THR A 46 -4.01 8.27 6.70
N PHE A 47 -4.23 6.97 6.63
CA PHE A 47 -5.00 6.33 5.59
C PHE A 47 -6.03 5.41 6.22
N GLU A 48 -7.04 5.06 5.44
CA GLU A 48 -8.04 4.08 5.80
C GLU A 48 -7.86 2.87 4.91
N VAL A 49 -7.79 1.69 5.53
CA VAL A 49 -7.91 0.41 4.84
C VAL A 49 -9.40 0.08 4.81
N TYR A 50 -10.01 0.00 3.64
CA TYR A 50 -11.45 -0.31 3.53
C TYR A 50 -11.72 -1.74 3.07
N ASP A 51 -10.74 -2.40 2.43
CA ASP A 51 -10.85 -3.79 2.01
C ASP A 51 -9.48 -4.49 1.97
N VAL A 52 -9.48 -5.83 2.08
CA VAL A 52 -8.28 -6.67 1.99
C VAL A 52 -8.58 -7.93 1.19
N THR A 53 -7.86 -8.10 0.09
CA THR A 53 -7.90 -9.32 -0.71
C THR A 53 -6.53 -10.02 -0.68
N SER A 54 -6.46 -11.25 -1.20
CA SER A 54 -5.20 -12.00 -1.27
C SER A 54 -4.97 -12.60 -2.65
N LYS A 55 -3.71 -12.60 -3.09
CA LYS A 55 -3.22 -13.25 -4.32
C LYS A 55 -1.90 -13.95 -4.05
N SER A 56 -1.52 -14.93 -4.85
CA SER A 56 -0.14 -15.43 -4.83
C SER A 56 0.78 -14.43 -5.52
N PHE A 57 2.05 -14.35 -5.09
CA PHE A 57 3.03 -13.45 -5.69
C PHE A 57 3.20 -13.67 -7.19
N GLY A 58 3.19 -14.93 -7.63
CA GLY A 58 3.26 -15.32 -9.03
C GLY A 58 2.09 -14.75 -9.83
N SER A 59 0.90 -14.75 -9.23
CA SER A 59 -0.36 -14.28 -9.85
C SER A 59 -0.56 -12.76 -9.86
N LEU A 60 0.36 -11.98 -9.28
CA LEU A 60 0.30 -10.53 -9.39
C LEU A 60 0.39 -10.09 -10.85
N ASP A 61 -0.47 -9.17 -11.24
CA ASP A 61 -0.63 -8.70 -12.61
C ASP A 61 -0.32 -7.21 -12.78
N PHE A 62 -0.39 -6.73 -14.02
CA PHE A 62 -0.15 -5.33 -14.36
C PHE A 62 -1.05 -4.36 -13.59
N TRP A 63 -2.31 -4.71 -13.35
CA TRP A 63 -3.25 -3.84 -12.63
C TRP A 63 -2.91 -3.76 -11.14
N ASP A 64 -2.43 -4.84 -10.54
CA ASP A 64 -1.91 -4.81 -9.16
C ASP A 64 -0.76 -3.80 -9.04
N ALA A 65 0.13 -3.73 -10.03
CA ALA A 65 1.24 -2.77 -10.08
C ALA A 65 0.75 -1.32 -10.22
N ILE A 66 -0.16 -1.06 -11.16
CA ILE A 66 -0.75 0.27 -11.37
C ILE A 66 -1.47 0.75 -10.10
N ASN A 67 -2.29 -0.10 -9.49
CA ASN A 67 -3.00 0.22 -8.26
C ASN A 67 -2.05 0.44 -7.06
N ASP A 68 -0.90 -0.25 -7.05
CA ASP A 68 0.17 -0.05 -6.07
C ASP A 68 1.10 1.13 -6.46
N GLY A 69 0.76 1.91 -7.49
CA GLY A 69 1.46 3.13 -7.90
C GLY A 69 2.77 2.91 -8.67
N PHE A 70 3.00 1.71 -9.19
CA PHE A 70 4.10 1.38 -10.10
C PHE A 70 3.67 1.54 -11.56
N ARG A 71 4.62 1.69 -12.49
CA ARG A 71 4.30 1.77 -13.92
C ARG A 71 4.24 0.40 -14.57
N GLU A 72 5.00 -0.55 -14.04
CA GLU A 72 5.15 -1.89 -14.60
C GLU A 72 5.14 -2.96 -13.51
N LEU A 73 4.69 -4.17 -13.86
CA LEU A 73 4.66 -5.32 -12.95
C LEU A 73 6.05 -5.71 -12.44
N HIS A 74 7.08 -5.58 -13.28
CA HIS A 74 8.44 -5.93 -12.90
C HIS A 74 8.94 -5.04 -11.74
N GLU A 75 8.68 -3.73 -11.79
CA GLU A 75 9.08 -2.80 -10.73
C GLU A 75 8.43 -3.15 -9.38
N LEU A 76 7.14 -3.51 -9.39
CA LEU A 76 6.43 -3.97 -8.20
C LEU A 76 7.08 -5.25 -7.65
N LYS A 77 7.31 -6.25 -8.50
CA LYS A 77 7.85 -7.54 -8.08
C LYS A 77 9.27 -7.40 -7.51
N GLU A 78 10.12 -6.58 -8.10
CA GLU A 78 11.46 -6.27 -7.57
C GLU A 78 11.39 -5.57 -6.21
N GLU A 79 10.50 -4.59 -6.04
CA GLU A 79 10.34 -3.92 -4.75
C GLU A 79 9.89 -4.90 -3.65
N LEU A 80 8.93 -5.78 -3.96
CA LEU A 80 8.43 -6.79 -3.02
C LEU A 80 9.53 -7.78 -2.61
N LYS A 81 10.33 -8.27 -3.56
CA LYS A 81 11.49 -9.14 -3.29
C LYS A 81 12.57 -8.44 -2.47
N ARG A 82 12.80 -7.15 -2.70
CA ARG A 82 13.76 -6.35 -1.93
C ARG A 82 13.31 -6.15 -0.48
N LEU A 83 12.02 -5.89 -0.27
CA LEU A 83 11.45 -5.67 1.07
C LEU A 83 11.29 -6.98 1.85
N THR A 84 11.13 -8.09 1.14
CA THR A 84 10.93 -9.41 1.72
C THR A 84 11.89 -10.39 1.04
N PRO A 85 13.05 -10.70 1.63
CA PRO A 85 13.89 -11.77 1.09
C PRO A 85 13.16 -13.13 1.18
N GLY A 86 13.23 -13.94 0.11
CA GLY A 86 12.72 -15.32 0.11
C GLY A 86 11.27 -15.52 -0.32
N ILE A 87 10.59 -14.47 -0.80
CA ILE A 87 9.28 -14.62 -1.46
C ILE A 87 9.43 -15.41 -2.76
N ILE A 88 8.55 -16.39 -2.91
CA ILE A 88 8.40 -17.27 -4.07
C ILE A 88 7.00 -17.11 -4.68
N ASP A 89 6.77 -17.64 -5.87
CA ASP A 89 5.51 -17.41 -6.61
C ASP A 89 4.25 -17.86 -5.84
N ASP A 90 4.33 -18.91 -5.03
CA ASP A 90 3.21 -19.39 -4.19
C ASP A 90 3.01 -18.59 -2.89
N THR A 91 3.88 -17.62 -2.62
CA THR A 91 3.77 -16.79 -1.40
C THR A 91 2.48 -15.98 -1.46
N THR A 92 1.64 -16.11 -0.44
CA THR A 92 0.42 -15.30 -0.32
C THR A 92 0.77 -13.85 -0.01
N MET A 93 0.25 -12.96 -0.84
CA MET A 93 0.34 -11.52 -0.72
C MET A 93 -1.06 -10.97 -0.43
N PHE A 94 -1.14 -9.98 0.46
CA PHE A 94 -2.36 -9.30 0.83
C PHE A 94 -2.38 -7.92 0.18
N ILE A 95 -3.40 -7.68 -0.65
CA ILE A 95 -3.65 -6.42 -1.31
C ILE A 95 -4.59 -5.64 -0.39
N ASN A 96 -4.07 -4.60 0.24
CA ASN A 96 -4.83 -3.76 1.15
C ASN A 96 -5.30 -2.54 0.37
N TRP A 97 -6.60 -2.45 0.14
CA TRP A 97 -7.21 -1.30 -0.52
C TRP A 97 -7.27 -0.14 0.45
N VAL A 98 -6.74 0.99 0.02
CA VAL A 98 -6.47 2.13 0.89
C VAL A 98 -6.91 3.44 0.26
N GLN A 99 -7.32 4.37 1.11
CA GLN A 99 -7.61 5.74 0.74
C GLN A 99 -7.01 6.70 1.75
N ASN A 100 -6.71 7.91 1.31
CA ASN A 100 -6.23 8.95 2.21
C ASN A 100 -7.38 9.40 3.13
N ALA A 101 -7.17 9.37 4.45
CA ALA A 101 -8.19 9.74 5.41
C ALA A 101 -8.55 11.24 5.36
N LYS A 102 -7.68 12.12 4.83
CA LYS A 102 -8.03 13.54 4.61
C LYS A 102 -9.16 13.74 3.61
N ASN A 103 -9.36 12.81 2.67
CA ASN A 103 -10.44 12.89 1.67
C ASN A 103 -11.74 12.23 2.16
N ALA A 104 -11.69 11.38 3.20
CA ALA A 104 -12.86 10.67 3.72
C ALA A 104 -13.78 11.58 4.56
N GLU A 105 -13.28 12.70 5.09
CA GLU A 105 -14.04 13.65 5.90
C GLU A 105 -14.77 14.73 5.07
N GLY A 106 -14.64 14.70 3.72
CA GLY A 106 -15.21 15.69 2.80
C GLY A 106 -16.46 15.27 2.02
N GLN A 107 -17.02 14.08 2.24
CA GLN A 107 -18.24 13.59 1.55
C GLN A 107 -19.38 13.22 2.50
N GLY A 108 -19.44 13.87 3.66
CA GLY A 108 -20.49 13.63 4.65
C GLY A 108 -20.91 14.92 5.34
N ASN A 109 -21.45 15.87 4.57
CA ASN A 109 -22.39 16.89 5.06
C ASN A 109 -22.92 17.74 3.88
N GLU A 110 -23.78 17.16 3.06
CA GLU A 110 -24.83 17.91 2.36
C GLU A 110 -26.16 17.18 2.61
N ARG A 111 -26.81 17.55 3.71
CA ARG A 111 -28.26 17.40 3.93
C ARG A 111 -28.77 18.63 4.66
#